data_AF-A0A4R7G3U0-F1
#
_entry.id   AF-A0A4R7G3U0-F1
#
_cell.length_a   1.000
_cell.length_b   1.000
_cell.length_c   1.000
_cell.angle_alpha   90.00
_cell.angle_beta   90.00
_cell.angle_gamma   90.00
#
_symmetry.space_group_name_H-M   'P 1'
#
loop_
_entity.id
_entity.type
_entity.pdbx_description
1 polymer ?
#
loop_
_entity_poly.entity_id
_entity_poly.type
_entity_poly.pdbx_seq_one_letter_code
_entity_poly.pdbx_strand_id
1 'polypeptide(L)'
;MNEADFINIMKKSGFTEKEITDLVFYAQRDSSNLQSDVKELAGKFYRIIFVLSFILIVMVAYLIPGEFNGGKVFLFCAYIVVFSIIWYITPVKFSYKSHRMYKEYMD
;
A
#
# COMPACT_ATOMS: atom_id res chain seq x y z
N MET A 1 6.11 -16.68 -17.04
CA MET A 1 7.02 -15.66 -17.59
C MET A 1 8.37 -15.81 -16.92
N ASN A 2 9.48 -15.50 -17.59
CA ASN A 2 10.80 -15.57 -16.95
C ASN A 2 10.97 -14.43 -15.94
N GLU A 3 11.79 -14.62 -14.92
CA GLU A 3 12.04 -13.63 -13.85
C GLU A 3 12.68 -12.35 -14.41
N ALA A 4 13.59 -12.48 -15.37
CA ALA A 4 14.22 -11.34 -16.05
C ALA A 4 13.20 -10.47 -16.81
N ASP A 5 12.22 -11.10 -17.47
CA ASP A 5 11.14 -10.39 -18.17
C ASP A 5 10.21 -9.69 -17.17
N PHE A 6 9.95 -10.32 -16.02
CA PHE A 6 9.16 -9.73 -14.94
C PHE A 6 9.83 -8.49 -14.36
N ILE A 7 11.12 -8.56 -14.08
CA ILE A 7 11.90 -7.42 -13.58
C ILE A 7 11.89 -6.27 -14.58
N ASN A 8 11.99 -6.55 -15.89
CA ASN A 8 11.90 -5.52 -16.92
C ASN A 8 10.53 -4.82 -16.92
N ILE A 9 9.44 -5.56 -16.72
CA ILE A 9 8.09 -4.98 -16.58
C ILE A 9 7.99 -4.14 -15.29
N MET A 10 8.55 -4.62 -14.17
CA MET A 10 8.60 -3.85 -12.92
C MET A 10 9.32 -2.51 -13.13
N LYS A 11 10.49 -2.50 -13.78
CA LYS A 11 11.22 -1.27 -14.10
C LYS A 11 10.39 -0.33 -14.97
N LYS A 12 9.76 -0.83 -16.04
CA LYS A 12 8.89 -0.04 -16.93
C LYS A 12 7.69 0.57 -16.20
N SER A 13 7.12 -0.16 -15.26
CA SER A 13 5.99 0.32 -14.44
C SER A 13 6.38 1.31 -13.34
N GLY A 14 7.67 1.63 -13.18
CA GLY A 14 8.16 2.67 -12.27
C GLY A 14 8.63 2.17 -10.90
N PHE A 15 8.95 0.88 -10.75
CA PHE A 15 9.76 0.42 -9.63
C PHE A 15 11.21 0.88 -9.82
N THR A 16 11.86 1.30 -8.74
CA THR A 16 13.29 1.62 -8.77
C THR A 16 14.13 0.35 -8.66
N GLU A 17 15.40 0.41 -9.05
CA GLU A 17 16.29 -0.75 -8.93
C GLU A 17 16.44 -1.21 -7.48
N LYS A 18 16.57 -0.27 -6.54
CA LYS A 18 16.63 -0.59 -5.11
C LYS A 18 15.39 -1.33 -4.64
N GLU A 19 14.21 -0.85 -5.05
CA GLU A 19 12.92 -1.46 -4.71
C GLU A 19 12.80 -2.89 -5.23
N ILE A 20 13.27 -3.14 -6.45
CA ILE A 20 13.28 -4.48 -7.06
C ILE A 20 14.28 -5.37 -6.31
N THR A 21 15.49 -4.90 -6.04
CA THR A 21 16.50 -5.64 -5.29
C THR A 21 16.00 -6.03 -3.91
N ASP A 22 15.33 -5.11 -3.20
CA ASP A 22 14.72 -5.39 -1.90
C ASP A 22 13.64 -6.49 -2.02
N LEU A 23 12.74 -6.39 -3.01
CA LEU A 23 11.69 -7.39 -3.25
C LEU A 23 12.24 -8.76 -3.63
N VAL A 24 13.28 -8.82 -4.48
CA VAL A 24 13.98 -10.06 -4.83
C VAL A 24 14.64 -10.66 -3.59
N PHE A 25 15.29 -9.83 -2.77
CA PHE A 25 15.91 -10.28 -1.51
C PHE A 25 14.87 -10.87 -0.55
N TYR A 26 13.71 -10.23 -0.39
CA TYR A 26 12.63 -10.78 0.44
C TYR A 26 12.07 -12.08 -0.13
N ALA A 27 11.87 -12.16 -1.45
CA ALA A 27 11.38 -13.39 -2.07
C ALA A 27 12.35 -14.56 -1.90
N GLN A 28 13.66 -14.30 -2.04
CA GLN A 28 14.71 -15.29 -1.79
C GLN A 28 14.76 -15.71 -0.32
N ARG A 29 14.65 -14.76 0.61
CA ARG A 29 14.64 -15.03 2.05
C ARG A 29 13.46 -15.91 2.45
N ASP A 30 12.28 -15.62 1.91
CA ASP A 30 11.04 -16.31 2.25
C ASP A 30 10.81 -17.57 1.39
N SER A 31 11.76 -17.91 0.50
CA SER A 31 11.66 -18.99 -0.49
C SER A 31 10.38 -18.92 -1.33
N SER A 32 9.90 -17.69 -1.58
CA SER A 32 8.71 -17.39 -2.34
C SER A 32 9.06 -16.99 -3.77
N ASN A 33 8.02 -16.86 -4.60
CA ASN A 33 8.16 -16.40 -5.97
C ASN A 33 7.87 -14.91 -6.04
N LEU A 34 8.83 -14.11 -6.50
CA LEU A 34 8.70 -12.65 -6.65
C LEU A 34 7.41 -12.25 -7.39
N GLN A 35 7.04 -12.95 -8.46
CA GLN A 35 5.83 -12.66 -9.22
C GLN A 35 4.57 -12.90 -8.36
N SER A 36 4.56 -13.98 -7.58
CA SER A 36 3.47 -14.29 -6.64
C SER A 36 3.34 -13.22 -5.57
N ASP A 37 4.45 -12.78 -4.98
CA ASP A 37 4.45 -11.80 -3.90
C ASP A 37 3.97 -10.43 -4.39
N VAL A 38 4.46 -10.01 -5.57
CA VAL A 38 4.04 -8.76 -6.20
C VAL A 38 2.55 -8.84 -6.60
N LYS A 39 2.06 -10.01 -7.04
CA LYS A 39 0.63 -10.23 -7.32
C LYS A 39 -0.21 -10.12 -6.06
N GLU A 40 0.24 -10.72 -4.96
CA GLU A 40 -0.44 -10.64 -3.68
C GLU A 40 -0.46 -9.19 -3.16
N LEU A 41 0.65 -8.46 -3.30
CA LEU A 41 0.72 -7.04 -3.00
C LEU A 41 -0.30 -6.22 -3.82
N ALA A 42 -0.43 -6.50 -5.12
CA ALA A 42 -1.43 -5.85 -5.96
C ALA A 42 -2.86 -6.12 -5.47
N GLY A 43 -3.17 -7.36 -5.09
CA GLY A 43 -4.48 -7.74 -4.55
C GLY A 43 -4.80 -7.12 -3.19
N LYS A 44 -3.77 -6.85 -2.37
CA LYS A 44 -3.92 -6.18 -1.07
C LYS A 44 -4.23 -4.68 -1.20
N PHE A 45 -3.98 -4.05 -2.34
CA PHE A 45 -4.13 -2.60 -2.51
C PHE A 45 -5.54 -2.10 -2.18
N TYR A 46 -6.55 -2.71 -2.80
CA TYR A 46 -7.94 -2.36 -2.53
C TYR A 46 -8.36 -2.68 -1.10
N ARG A 47 -7.82 -3.75 -0.48
CA ARG A 47 -8.08 -4.06 0.92
C ARG A 47 -7.51 -2.98 1.84
N ILE A 48 -6.29 -2.53 1.58
CA ILE A 48 -5.63 -1.46 2.34
C ILE A 48 -6.42 -0.16 2.20
N ILE A 49 -6.78 0.24 0.97
CA ILE A 49 -7.60 1.44 0.75
C ILE A 49 -8.94 1.32 1.48
N PHE A 50 -9.62 0.18 1.34
CA PHE A 50 -10.92 -0.04 1.97
C PHE A 50 -10.83 0.11 3.49
N VAL A 51 -9.84 -0.53 4.14
CA VAL A 51 -9.64 -0.42 5.59
C VAL A 51 -9.34 1.02 5.98
N LEU A 52 -8.46 1.72 5.26
CA LEU A 52 -8.10 3.11 5.53
C LEU A 52 -9.31 4.06 5.37
N SER A 53 -10.09 3.90 4.30
CA SER A 53 -11.32 4.66 4.06
C SER A 53 -12.38 4.35 5.12
N PHE A 54 -12.54 3.09 5.50
CA PHE A 54 -13.49 2.67 6.53
C PHE A 54 -13.17 3.32 7.88
N ILE A 55 -11.90 3.28 8.31
CA ILE A 55 -11.48 3.90 9.56
C ILE A 55 -11.70 5.42 9.52
N LEU A 56 -11.43 6.07 8.37
CA LEU A 56 -11.70 7.49 8.19
C LEU A 56 -13.20 7.81 8.33
N ILE A 57 -14.08 7.02 7.71
CA ILE A 57 -15.54 7.20 7.82
C ILE A 57 -15.99 7.04 9.27
N VAL A 58 -15.51 6.03 9.98
CA VAL A 58 -15.82 5.82 11.40
C VAL A 58 -15.37 7.00 12.26
N MET A 59 -14.17 7.54 12.00
CA MET A 59 -13.65 8.72 12.70
C MET A 59 -14.50 9.97 12.43
N VAL A 60 -14.90 10.21 11.18
CA VAL A 60 -15.78 11.33 10.83
C VAL A 60 -17.15 11.15 11.49
N ALA A 61 -17.71 9.94 11.46
CA ALA A 61 -18.98 9.63 12.11
C ALA A 61 -18.93 9.84 13.63
N TYR A 62 -17.79 9.59 14.27
CA TYR A 62 -17.57 9.87 15.70
C TYR A 62 -17.54 11.38 16.03
N LEU A 63 -17.16 12.23 15.07
CA LEU A 63 -17.12 13.69 15.25
C LEU A 63 -18.49 14.36 15.09
N ILE A 64 -19.42 13.75 14.35
CA ILE A 64 -20.73 14.34 14.03
C ILE A 64 -21.65 14.49 15.27
N PRO A 65 -21.80 13.49 16.17
CA PRO A 65 -22.68 13.61 17.32
C PRO A 65 -22.01 14.34 18.50
N GLY A 66 -22.65 15.42 18.96
CA GLY A 66 -22.31 16.16 20.19
C GLY A 66 -21.36 17.34 19.99
N GLU A 67 -21.12 18.10 21.06
CA GLU A 67 -20.25 19.28 21.01
C GLU A 67 -18.81 18.92 20.64
N PHE A 68 -18.18 19.80 19.85
CA PHE A 68 -16.76 19.74 19.52
C PHE A 68 -15.93 20.09 20.76
N ASN A 69 -15.64 19.07 21.57
CA ASN A 69 -14.71 19.20 22.68
C ASN A 69 -13.26 19.08 22.17
N GLY A 70 -12.32 19.80 22.78
CA GLY A 70 -10.90 19.79 22.42
C GLY A 70 -10.27 18.40 22.39
N GLY A 71 -10.74 17.47 23.22
CA GLY A 71 -10.31 16.07 23.17
C GLY A 71 -10.66 15.34 21.86
N LYS A 72 -11.84 15.60 21.29
CA LYS A 72 -12.24 15.02 19.98
C LYS A 72 -11.40 15.58 18.84
N VAL A 73 -11.13 16.89 18.87
CA VAL A 73 -10.28 17.57 17.88
C VAL A 73 -8.84 17.04 17.95
N PHE A 74 -8.30 16.87 19.16
CA PHE A 74 -6.96 16.30 19.35
C PHE A 74 -6.85 14.87 18.79
N LEU A 75 -7.82 14.00 19.10
CA LEU A 75 -7.84 12.63 18.57
C LEU A 75 -7.91 12.60 17.04
N PHE A 76 -8.70 13.49 16.43
CA PHE A 76 -8.77 13.61 14.98
C PHE A 76 -7.45 14.08 14.37
N CYS A 77 -6.80 15.09 14.96
CA CYS A 77 -5.49 15.55 14.51
C CYS A 77 -4.42 14.45 14.63
N ALA A 78 -4.40 13.73 15.76
CA ALA A 78 -3.49 12.59 15.95
C ALA A 78 -3.73 11.49 14.91
N TYR A 79 -5.00 11.20 14.60
CA TYR A 79 -5.37 10.24 13.56
C TYR A 79 -4.84 10.66 12.19
N ILE A 80 -5.00 11.92 11.79
CA ILE A 80 -4.48 12.43 10.51
C ILE A 80 -2.97 12.22 10.41
N VAL A 81 -2.23 12.52 11.49
CA VAL A 81 -0.77 12.34 11.51
C VAL A 81 -0.40 10.86 11.32
N VAL A 82 -1.04 9.96 12.06
CA VAL A 82 -0.81 8.51 11.92
C VAL A 82 -1.18 8.02 10.52
N PHE A 83 -2.29 8.51 9.98
CA PHE A 83 -2.75 8.17 8.64
C PHE A 83 -1.75 8.62 7.56
N SER A 84 -1.21 9.84 7.67
CA SER A 84 -0.16 10.33 6.78
C SER A 84 1.08 9.44 6.87
N ILE A 85 1.51 9.07 8.08
CA ILE A 85 2.66 8.16 8.26
C ILE A 85 2.38 6.84 7.55
N ILE A 86 1.22 6.21 7.79
CA ILE A 86 0.82 4.92 7.19
C ILE A 86 0.86 4.98 5.66
N TRP A 87 0.38 6.08 5.06
CA TRP A 87 0.44 6.29 3.61
C TRP A 87 1.86 6.32 3.05
N TYR A 88 2.81 6.85 3.82
CA TYR A 88 4.23 6.87 3.44
C TYR A 88 4.95 5.56 3.75
N ILE A 89 4.35 4.62 4.49
CA ILE A 89 4.99 3.32 4.73
C ILE A 89 5.02 2.54 3.41
N THR A 90 6.19 1.95 3.20
CA THR A 90 6.59 1.02 2.15
C THR A 90 5.49 0.06 1.61
N PRO A 91 4.64 -0.61 2.41
CA PRO A 91 3.67 -1.57 1.87
C PRO A 91 2.56 -0.90 1.06
N VAL A 92 2.12 0.33 1.38
CA VAL A 92 1.08 1.04 0.60
C VAL A 92 1.66 1.44 -0.76
N LYS A 93 2.87 2.00 -0.74
CA LYS A 93 3.59 2.41 -1.95
C LYS A 93 3.83 1.22 -2.88
N PHE A 94 4.32 0.10 -2.36
CA PHE A 94 4.54 -1.09 -3.16
C PHE A 94 3.25 -1.71 -3.67
N SER A 95 2.23 -1.80 -2.81
CA SER A 95 0.93 -2.33 -3.19
C SER A 95 0.28 -1.51 -4.32
N TYR A 96 0.38 -0.18 -4.28
CA TYR A 96 -0.06 0.70 -5.37
C TYR A 96 0.72 0.46 -6.67
N LYS A 97 2.06 0.44 -6.61
CA LYS A 97 2.91 0.21 -7.79
C LYS A 97 2.64 -1.15 -8.41
N SER A 98 2.51 -2.20 -7.59
CA SER A 98 2.16 -3.55 -8.02
C SER A 98 0.79 -3.55 -8.70
N HIS A 99 -0.22 -2.93 -8.09
CA HIS A 99 -1.56 -2.84 -8.67
C HIS A 99 -1.56 -2.14 -10.03
N ARG A 100 -0.87 -0.98 -10.14
CA ARG A 100 -0.73 -0.26 -11.41
C ARG A 100 -0.02 -1.10 -12.47
N MET A 101 1.08 -1.77 -12.10
CA MET A 101 1.81 -2.65 -13.01
C MET A 101 0.92 -3.76 -13.55
N TYR A 102 0.16 -4.44 -12.68
CA TYR A 102 -0.74 -5.50 -13.12
C TYR A 102 -1.84 -4.97 -14.04
N LYS A 103 -2.44 -3.83 -13.69
CA LYS A 103 -3.49 -3.19 -14.51
C LYS A 103 -3.01 -2.73 -15.89
N GLU A 104 -1.74 -2.32 -16.02
CA GLU A 104 -1.20 -1.76 -17.28
C GLU A 104 -0.54 -2.81 -18.19
N TYR A 105 0.00 -3.90 -17.63
CA TYR A 105 0.86 -4.84 -18.36
C TYR A 105 0.45 -6.32 -18.25
N MET A 106 -0.53 -6.67 -17.41
CA MET A 106 -0.85 -8.08 -17.09
C MET A 106 -2.36 -8.41 -17.11
N ASP A 107 -3.25 -7.43 -16.97
CA ASP A 107 -4.69 -7.52 -17.24
C ASP A 107 -4.99 -7.17 -18.71
#